data_AF-A0A200J6T4-F1
#
_entry.id   AF-A0A200J6T4-F1
#
_cell.length_a   1.000
_cell.length_b   1.000
_cell.length_c   1.000
_cell.angle_alpha   90.00
_cell.angle_beta   90.00
_cell.angle_gamma   90.00
#
_symmetry.space_group_name_H-M   'P 1'
#
loop_
_entity.id
_entity.type
_entity.pdbx_description
1 polymer ?
#
loop_
_entity_poly.entity_id
_entity_poly.type
_entity_poly.pdbx_seq_one_letter_code
_entity_poly.pdbx_strand_id
1 'polypeptide(L)'
;MKKIALGVVLLLLVTGCSGGNESSKGKTNETMSSMKASAYDSALAKGKEALIEKDMSKAQASFQLALEYKKEKEAQALLKQVILYKEATESKEKKEYAASLEKLAELSEIKGGSTLFKSYIQEMIKELAKENTYPIEYKKKEETKETTEKVQESSSIEETPKVEANSEPNIPWNQEKRTELVQFMAGWGQSMDQSYIEYSPNMQVNWYGINFPSTFANNNIAVNGSRAAVQWSDSGLTDNVYNVVAIYSDMGTTGATMNNHLYLFTIFNGQPIVLITQQNQGNAENLVYFTTTQNADLNSGFAQIVGG
;
A
#
# COMPACT_ATOMS: atom_id res chain seq x y z
N MET A 1 -48.67 -23.93 -57.24
CA MET A 1 -49.55 -22.74 -57.17
C MET A 1 -48.64 -21.51 -57.08
N LYS A 2 -48.40 -20.81 -58.22
CA LYS A 2 -48.82 -19.42 -58.54
C LYS A 2 -48.30 -18.39 -57.51
N LYS A 3 -47.51 -17.35 -57.81
CA LYS A 3 -47.35 -16.45 -59.00
C LYS A 3 -45.87 -15.90 -59.02
N ILE A 4 -45.13 -15.80 -60.13
CA ILE A 4 -45.13 -14.79 -61.25
C ILE A 4 -45.05 -13.34 -60.73
N ALA A 5 -44.25 -12.37 -61.19
CA ALA A 5 -43.03 -12.20 -62.02
C ALA A 5 -42.76 -10.65 -62.11
N LEU A 6 -41.66 -10.27 -62.80
CA LEU A 6 -41.20 -8.92 -63.23
C LEU A 6 -40.56 -8.04 -62.13
N GLY A 7 -39.32 -7.57 -62.21
CA GLY A 7 -38.34 -7.49 -63.31
C GLY A 7 -38.16 -6.05 -63.76
N VAL A 8 -36.98 -5.45 -63.51
CA VAL A 8 -36.35 -4.43 -64.38
C VAL A 8 -34.84 -4.56 -64.23
N VAL A 9 -34.20 -5.04 -65.30
CA VAL A 9 -32.80 -4.84 -65.61
C VAL A 9 -32.69 -3.49 -66.30
N LEU A 10 -31.78 -2.62 -65.85
CA LEU A 10 -31.25 -1.56 -66.70
C LEU A 10 -29.73 -1.54 -66.55
N LEU A 11 -29.07 -1.90 -67.64
CA LEU A 11 -27.62 -2.00 -67.78
C LEU A 11 -27.25 -1.22 -69.05
N LEU A 12 -26.54 -0.10 -68.88
CA LEU A 12 -25.72 0.60 -69.88
C LEU A 12 -24.63 1.31 -69.05
N LEU A 13 -23.37 0.86 -69.00
CA LEU A 13 -22.26 1.12 -69.95
C LEU A 13 -22.18 2.63 -70.30
N VAL A 14 -21.05 3.36 -70.25
CA VAL A 14 -19.73 3.04 -70.83
C VAL A 14 -18.64 4.02 -70.29
N THR A 15 -17.43 3.48 -70.04
CA THR A 15 -16.05 3.99 -70.32
C THR A 15 -15.47 5.34 -69.87
N GLY A 16 -14.23 5.23 -69.35
CA GLY A 16 -13.07 6.09 -69.64
C GLY A 16 -12.42 6.70 -68.39
N CYS A 17 -11.10 6.74 -68.13
CA CYS A 17 -9.85 6.28 -68.76
C CYS A 17 -8.83 6.11 -67.60
N SER A 18 -8.03 5.04 -67.59
CA SER A 18 -6.57 5.01 -67.84
C SER A 18 -5.64 5.67 -66.79
N GLY A 19 -4.79 4.83 -66.21
CA GLY A 19 -3.38 5.13 -65.94
C GLY A 19 -3.04 5.91 -64.67
N GLY A 20 -2.53 5.21 -63.65
CA GLY A 20 -1.86 5.85 -62.51
C GLY A 20 -1.69 4.92 -61.34
N ASN A 21 -0.51 4.33 -61.22
CA ASN A 21 -0.03 3.63 -60.04
C ASN A 21 -0.01 4.59 -58.82
N GLU A 22 -0.06 4.03 -57.61
CA GLU A 22 0.11 4.69 -56.30
C GLU A 22 -1.11 5.42 -55.67
N SER A 23 -1.79 4.74 -54.74
CA SER A 23 -1.90 5.15 -53.32
C SER A 23 -2.87 4.22 -52.56
N SER A 24 -2.35 3.07 -52.12
CA SER A 24 -3.07 2.12 -51.22
C SER A 24 -2.43 2.07 -49.82
N LYS A 25 -1.62 3.05 -49.46
CA LYS A 25 -0.88 3.08 -48.18
C LYS A 25 -1.52 3.93 -47.07
N GLY A 26 -2.49 4.80 -47.39
CA GLY A 26 -3.13 5.67 -46.40
C GLY A 26 -4.28 5.01 -45.62
N LYS A 27 -5.16 4.29 -46.30
CA LYS A 27 -6.41 3.72 -45.72
C LYS A 27 -6.16 2.50 -44.82
N THR A 28 -5.09 1.76 -45.08
CA THR A 28 -4.66 0.57 -44.34
C THR A 28 -4.03 0.91 -42.99
N ASN A 29 -3.30 2.02 -42.87
CA ASN A 29 -2.67 2.45 -41.62
C ASN A 29 -3.67 3.01 -40.60
N GLU A 30 -4.64 3.81 -41.03
CA GLU A 30 -5.70 4.32 -40.13
C GLU A 30 -6.59 3.18 -39.62
N THR A 31 -6.97 2.24 -40.50
CA THR A 31 -7.79 1.07 -40.14
C THR A 31 -7.05 0.13 -39.18
N MET A 32 -5.74 -0.06 -39.37
CA MET A 32 -4.93 -0.91 -38.47
C MET A 32 -4.67 -0.23 -37.11
N SER A 33 -4.53 1.10 -37.09
CA SER A 33 -4.40 1.87 -35.85
C SER A 33 -5.70 1.87 -35.04
N SER A 34 -6.86 2.01 -35.69
CA SER A 34 -8.16 1.96 -35.00
C SER A 34 -8.48 0.56 -34.45
N MET A 35 -8.11 -0.50 -35.18
CA MET A 35 -8.24 -1.88 -34.70
C MET A 35 -7.37 -2.15 -33.47
N LYS A 36 -6.12 -1.66 -33.45
CA LYS A 36 -5.23 -1.80 -32.29
C LYS A 36 -5.76 -1.05 -31.06
N ALA A 37 -6.34 0.14 -31.25
CA ALA A 37 -6.95 0.89 -30.15
C ALA A 37 -8.15 0.14 -29.55
N SER A 38 -9.04 -0.39 -30.39
CA SER A 38 -10.19 -1.19 -29.93
C SER A 38 -9.76 -2.49 -29.22
N ALA A 39 -8.68 -3.14 -29.70
CA ALA A 39 -8.14 -4.34 -29.08
C ALA A 39 -7.48 -4.05 -27.72
N TYR A 40 -6.79 -2.91 -27.58
CA TYR A 40 -6.28 -2.41 -26.30
C TYR A 40 -7.41 -2.23 -25.29
N ASP A 41 -8.46 -1.49 -25.66
CA ASP A 41 -9.59 -1.20 -24.76
C ASP A 41 -10.28 -2.49 -24.29
N SER A 42 -10.46 -3.46 -25.20
CA SER A 42 -11.04 -4.76 -24.86
C SER A 42 -10.16 -5.57 -23.90
N ALA A 43 -8.85 -5.62 -24.13
CA ALA A 43 -7.92 -6.33 -23.26
C ALA A 43 -7.84 -5.68 -21.87
N LEU A 44 -7.82 -4.34 -21.81
CA LEU A 44 -7.82 -3.59 -20.57
C LEU A 44 -9.12 -3.83 -19.77
N ALA A 45 -10.28 -3.83 -20.42
CA ALA A 45 -11.56 -4.10 -19.78
C ALA A 45 -11.62 -5.52 -19.19
N LYS A 46 -11.18 -6.53 -19.96
CA LYS A 46 -11.10 -7.92 -19.48
C LYS A 46 -10.18 -8.08 -18.27
N GLY A 47 -9.06 -7.36 -18.26
CA GLY A 47 -8.15 -7.37 -17.11
C GLY A 47 -8.80 -6.76 -15.86
N LYS A 48 -9.55 -5.66 -16.01
CA LYS A 48 -10.30 -5.04 -14.91
C LYS A 48 -11.44 -5.93 -14.41
N GLU A 49 -12.13 -6.63 -15.29
CA GLU A 49 -13.15 -7.64 -14.93
C GLU A 49 -12.53 -8.79 -14.14
N ALA A 50 -11.42 -9.34 -14.63
CA ALA A 50 -10.68 -10.40 -13.93
C ALA A 50 -10.18 -9.94 -12.55
N LEU A 51 -9.77 -8.67 -12.40
CA LEU A 51 -9.46 -8.10 -11.09
C LEU A 51 -10.66 -8.17 -10.15
N ILE A 52 -11.86 -7.77 -10.59
CA ILE A 52 -13.10 -7.85 -9.79
C ILE A 52 -13.39 -9.30 -9.37
N GLU A 53 -13.16 -10.25 -10.28
CA GLU A 53 -13.29 -11.70 -10.06
C GLU A 53 -12.17 -12.28 -9.17
N LYS A 54 -11.18 -11.47 -8.76
CA LYS A 54 -9.96 -11.90 -8.06
C LYS A 54 -9.10 -12.92 -8.84
N ASP A 55 -9.28 -13.04 -10.15
CA ASP A 55 -8.46 -13.89 -11.02
C ASP A 55 -7.21 -13.14 -11.50
N MET A 56 -6.17 -13.16 -10.67
CA MET A 56 -4.92 -12.42 -10.91
C MET A 56 -4.15 -12.94 -12.13
N SER A 57 -4.28 -14.23 -12.47
CA SER A 57 -3.60 -14.82 -13.64
C SER A 57 -4.25 -14.34 -14.94
N LYS A 58 -5.59 -14.34 -15.00
CA LYS A 58 -6.35 -13.79 -16.13
C LYS A 58 -6.18 -12.28 -16.24
N ALA A 59 -6.14 -11.57 -15.11
CA ALA A 59 -5.86 -10.14 -15.08
C ALA A 59 -4.47 -9.82 -15.66
N GLN A 60 -3.44 -10.54 -15.19
CA GLN A 60 -2.06 -10.38 -15.67
C GLN A 60 -1.96 -10.60 -17.20
N ALA A 61 -2.50 -11.72 -17.69
CA ALA A 61 -2.48 -12.04 -19.11
C ALA A 61 -3.21 -10.98 -19.96
N SER A 62 -4.34 -10.48 -19.46
CA SER A 62 -5.12 -9.44 -20.15
C SER A 62 -4.40 -8.10 -20.20
N PHE A 63 -3.73 -7.68 -19.13
CA PHE A 63 -2.95 -6.44 -19.12
C PHE A 63 -1.66 -6.55 -19.95
N GLN A 64 -1.00 -7.72 -19.96
CA GLN A 64 0.11 -7.99 -20.89
C GLN A 64 -0.35 -7.87 -22.33
N LEU A 65 -1.48 -8.49 -22.69
CA LEU A 65 -2.07 -8.39 -24.02
C LEU A 65 -2.44 -6.95 -24.39
N ALA A 66 -2.98 -6.15 -23.45
CA ALA A 66 -3.22 -4.73 -23.69
C ALA A 66 -1.92 -4.00 -24.06
N LEU A 67 -0.83 -4.27 -23.34
CA LEU A 67 0.48 -3.66 -23.59
C LEU A 67 1.13 -4.08 -24.92
N GLU A 68 0.75 -5.23 -25.50
CA GLU A 68 1.15 -5.62 -26.85
C GLU A 68 0.51 -4.72 -27.93
N TYR A 69 -0.73 -4.27 -27.71
CA TYR A 69 -1.41 -3.35 -28.62
C TYR A 69 -0.99 -1.89 -28.43
N LYS A 70 -0.86 -1.44 -27.18
CA LYS A 70 -0.51 -0.05 -26.85
C LYS A 70 0.22 0.07 -25.52
N LYS A 71 1.36 0.76 -25.51
CA LYS A 71 2.16 1.03 -24.31
C LYS A 71 1.61 2.21 -23.52
N GLU A 72 0.57 1.97 -22.73
CA GLU A 72 -0.08 2.98 -21.90
C GLU A 72 0.31 2.88 -20.42
N LYS A 73 0.42 4.04 -19.76
CA LYS A 73 0.84 4.13 -18.35
C LYS A 73 -0.15 3.42 -17.41
N GLU A 74 -1.44 3.50 -17.70
CA GLU A 74 -2.48 2.83 -16.90
C GLU A 74 -2.33 1.31 -16.93
N ALA A 75 -2.19 0.72 -18.12
CA ALA A 75 -2.00 -0.72 -18.28
C ALA A 75 -0.69 -1.21 -17.64
N GLN A 76 0.38 -0.40 -17.67
CA GLN A 76 1.63 -0.69 -16.96
C GLN A 76 1.44 -0.68 -15.44
N ALA A 77 0.75 0.33 -14.90
CA ALA A 77 0.45 0.42 -13.47
C ALA A 77 -0.39 -0.77 -13.01
N LEU A 78 -1.46 -1.10 -13.74
CA LEU A 78 -2.34 -2.25 -13.46
C LEU A 78 -1.58 -3.57 -13.50
N LEU A 79 -0.73 -3.78 -14.51
CA LEU A 79 0.11 -4.98 -14.59
C LEU A 79 1.07 -5.08 -13.41
N LYS A 80 1.75 -3.96 -13.05
CA LYS A 80 2.66 -3.93 -11.91
C LYS A 80 1.93 -4.28 -10.61
N GLN A 81 0.72 -3.73 -10.41
CA GLN A 81 -0.08 -4.04 -9.23
C GLN A 81 -0.45 -5.53 -9.14
N VAL A 82 -0.89 -6.14 -10.25
CA VAL A 82 -1.21 -7.57 -10.31
C VAL A 82 0.01 -8.42 -9.98
N ILE A 83 1.17 -8.10 -10.55
CA ILE A 83 2.41 -8.85 -10.31
C ILE A 83 2.80 -8.79 -8.83
N LEU A 84 2.85 -7.60 -8.24
CA LEU A 84 3.20 -7.47 -6.82
C LEU A 84 2.22 -8.18 -5.91
N TYR A 85 0.92 -8.14 -6.21
CA TYR A 85 -0.07 -8.85 -5.41
C TYR A 85 0.09 -10.38 -5.51
N LYS A 86 0.43 -10.89 -6.69
CA LYS A 86 0.75 -12.32 -6.86
C LYS A 86 2.02 -12.70 -6.11
N GLU A 87 3.08 -11.92 -6.22
CA GLU A 87 4.33 -12.15 -5.49
C GLU A 87 4.12 -12.10 -3.97
N ALA A 88 3.27 -11.18 -3.49
CA ALA A 88 2.87 -11.12 -2.08
C ALA A 88 2.12 -12.39 -1.66
N THR A 89 1.20 -12.88 -2.51
CA THR A 89 0.44 -14.12 -2.26
C THR A 89 1.37 -15.34 -2.23
N GLU A 90 2.29 -15.45 -3.18
CA GLU A 90 3.28 -16.54 -3.23
C GLU A 90 4.21 -16.51 -2.01
N SER A 91 4.65 -15.32 -1.59
CA SER A 91 5.46 -15.14 -0.38
C SER A 91 4.69 -15.55 0.87
N LYS A 92 3.39 -15.21 0.95
CA LYS A 92 2.50 -15.68 2.03
C LYS A 92 2.41 -17.20 2.07
N GLU A 93 2.17 -17.85 0.93
CA GLU A 93 2.08 -19.32 0.85
C GLU A 93 3.37 -20.03 1.29
N LYS A 94 4.52 -19.41 1.01
CA LYS A 94 5.84 -19.85 1.49
C LYS A 94 6.12 -19.50 2.95
N LYS A 95 5.21 -18.81 3.63
CA LYS A 95 5.37 -18.26 4.99
C LYS A 95 6.50 -17.22 5.10
N GLU A 96 6.89 -16.62 3.98
CA GLU A 96 7.85 -15.52 3.89
C GLU A 96 7.11 -14.19 4.14
N TYR A 97 6.55 -14.03 5.34
CA TYR A 97 5.61 -12.94 5.64
C TYR A 97 6.23 -11.54 5.52
N ALA A 98 7.50 -11.38 5.84
CA ALA A 98 8.22 -10.12 5.64
C ALA A 98 8.29 -9.74 4.15
N ALA A 99 8.65 -10.70 3.29
CA ALA A 99 8.67 -10.49 1.84
C ALA A 99 7.26 -10.20 1.30
N SER A 100 6.23 -10.88 1.83
CA SER A 100 4.84 -10.59 1.48
C SER A 100 4.46 -9.14 1.81
N LEU A 101 4.78 -8.65 3.02
CA LEU A 101 4.50 -7.28 3.44
C LEU A 101 5.27 -6.24 2.62
N GLU A 102 6.53 -6.51 2.27
CA GLU A 102 7.32 -5.63 1.39
C GLU A 102 6.63 -5.43 0.03
N LYS A 103 6.18 -6.54 -0.58
CA LYS A 103 5.45 -6.50 -1.86
C LYS A 103 4.11 -5.76 -1.75
N LEU A 104 3.39 -5.91 -0.64
CA LEU A 104 2.16 -5.17 -0.39
C LEU A 104 2.39 -3.67 -0.19
N ALA A 105 3.52 -3.29 0.41
CA ALA A 105 3.90 -1.89 0.56
C ALA A 105 4.31 -1.27 -0.79
N GLU A 106 5.08 -1.98 -1.61
CA GLU A 106 5.38 -1.52 -2.97
C GLU A 106 4.08 -1.36 -3.78
N LEU A 107 3.13 -2.28 -3.60
CA LEU A 107 1.81 -2.23 -4.24
C LEU A 107 1.00 -1.00 -3.82
N SER A 108 1.06 -0.58 -2.56
CA SER A 108 0.31 0.59 -2.07
C SER A 108 0.80 1.92 -2.63
N GLU A 109 2.05 2.00 -3.09
CA GLU A 109 2.66 3.21 -3.66
C GLU A 109 2.39 3.39 -5.16
N ILE A 110 1.81 2.39 -5.83
CA ILE A 110 1.52 2.50 -7.27
C ILE A 110 0.37 3.46 -7.54
N LYS A 111 0.69 4.55 -8.26
CA LYS A 111 -0.27 5.55 -8.75
C LYS A 111 -0.76 5.19 -10.15
N GLY A 112 -2.01 5.58 -10.47
CA GLY A 112 -2.59 5.40 -11.81
C GLY A 112 -3.04 3.98 -12.16
N GLY A 113 -3.12 3.09 -11.16
CA GLY A 113 -3.68 1.74 -11.30
C GLY A 113 -5.11 1.61 -10.74
N SER A 114 -5.51 0.38 -10.43
CA SER A 114 -6.80 0.05 -9.81
C SER A 114 -6.80 0.39 -8.32
N THR A 115 -7.90 0.97 -7.85
CA THR A 115 -8.14 1.24 -6.42
C THR A 115 -8.57 -0.01 -5.65
N LEU A 116 -8.95 -1.10 -6.34
CA LEU A 116 -9.36 -2.36 -5.70
C LEU A 116 -8.23 -2.98 -4.88
N PHE A 117 -6.97 -2.78 -5.26
CA PHE A 117 -5.84 -3.31 -4.51
C PHE A 117 -5.75 -2.76 -3.09
N LYS A 118 -6.36 -1.60 -2.79
CA LYS A 118 -6.46 -1.12 -1.41
C LYS A 118 -7.20 -2.10 -0.52
N SER A 119 -8.34 -2.63 -0.95
CA SER A 119 -9.08 -3.63 -0.15
C SER A 119 -8.37 -4.98 -0.13
N TYR A 120 -7.73 -5.39 -1.21
CA TYR A 120 -7.01 -6.67 -1.27
C TYR A 120 -5.76 -6.67 -0.38
N ILE A 121 -5.01 -5.55 -0.34
CA ILE A 121 -3.90 -5.38 0.60
C ILE A 121 -4.41 -5.53 2.03
N GLN A 122 -5.52 -4.87 2.38
CA GLN A 122 -6.10 -4.96 3.73
C GLN A 122 -6.51 -6.38 4.12
N GLU A 123 -7.16 -7.09 3.20
CA GLU A 123 -7.54 -8.49 3.40
C GLU A 123 -6.32 -9.38 3.62
N MET A 124 -5.26 -9.21 2.81
CA MET A 124 -4.04 -10.00 2.93
C MET A 124 -3.23 -9.67 4.20
N ILE A 125 -3.10 -8.40 4.58
CA ILE A 125 -2.46 -8.01 5.86
C ILE A 125 -3.21 -8.65 7.04
N LYS A 126 -4.55 -8.65 7.00
CA LYS A 126 -5.37 -9.30 8.02
C LYS A 126 -5.16 -10.82 8.06
N GLU A 127 -5.00 -11.48 6.92
CA GLU A 127 -4.69 -12.91 6.85
C GLU A 127 -3.28 -13.23 7.35
N LEU A 128 -2.28 -12.45 6.93
CA LEU A 128 -0.90 -12.57 7.40
C LEU A 128 -0.82 -12.44 8.93
N ALA A 129 -1.55 -11.47 9.49
CA ALA A 129 -1.65 -11.30 10.94
C ALA A 129 -2.24 -12.56 11.61
N LYS A 130 -3.30 -13.15 11.04
CA LYS A 130 -3.91 -14.40 11.57
C LYS A 130 -3.01 -15.62 11.44
N GLU A 131 -2.31 -15.82 10.33
CA GLU A 131 -1.44 -16.99 10.18
C GLU A 131 -0.24 -16.94 11.13
N ASN A 132 0.26 -15.74 11.42
CA ASN A 132 1.28 -15.52 12.45
C ASN A 132 0.75 -15.77 13.89
N THR A 133 -0.56 -15.92 14.08
CA THR A 133 -1.19 -16.27 15.37
C THR A 133 -1.41 -17.78 15.60
N TYR A 134 -1.18 -18.64 14.60
CA TYR A 134 -1.22 -20.11 14.76
C TYR A 134 0.21 -20.68 14.80
N PRO A 135 0.82 -20.85 15.99
CA PRO A 135 2.15 -21.44 16.08
C PRO A 135 2.08 -22.94 15.73
N ILE A 136 2.90 -23.30 14.73
CA ILE A 136 3.66 -24.55 14.61
C ILE A 136 3.18 -25.65 15.57
N GLU A 137 2.39 -26.58 15.02
CA GLU A 137 2.12 -27.85 15.65
C GLU A 137 3.46 -28.55 15.93
N TYR A 138 3.81 -28.66 17.22
CA TYR A 138 5.07 -29.16 17.72
C TYR A 138 5.33 -30.60 17.24
N LYS A 139 6.29 -30.80 16.33
CA LYS A 139 7.04 -32.06 16.29
C LYS A 139 8.21 -31.99 17.27
N LYS A 140 7.96 -32.57 18.45
CA LYS A 140 8.92 -32.92 19.49
C LYS A 140 10.04 -33.83 18.97
N LYS A 141 11.30 -33.43 19.18
CA LYS A 141 12.51 -34.26 19.46
C LYS A 141 13.48 -33.35 20.23
N GLU A 142 13.46 -33.38 21.56
CA GLU A 142 14.35 -34.16 22.46
C GLU A 142 15.86 -33.91 22.32
N GLU A 143 16.39 -33.32 23.41
CA GLU A 143 17.75 -33.37 24.01
C GLU A 143 18.95 -32.83 23.21
N THR A 144 19.93 -32.15 23.82
CA THR A 144 20.54 -32.41 25.14
C THR A 144 21.05 -31.14 25.83
N LYS A 145 21.00 -31.16 27.17
CA LYS A 145 21.64 -30.21 28.10
C LYS A 145 23.16 -30.27 27.99
N GLU A 146 23.82 -29.12 28.11
CA GLU A 146 24.96 -29.00 29.04
C GLU A 146 25.15 -27.56 29.52
N THR A 147 25.34 -27.45 30.83
CA THR A 147 25.55 -26.25 31.62
C THR A 147 27.04 -26.10 31.87
N THR A 148 27.67 -24.94 31.62
CA THR A 148 28.81 -24.51 32.46
C THR A 148 29.05 -22.99 32.42
N GLU A 149 28.84 -22.40 33.59
CA GLU A 149 29.51 -21.28 34.29
C GLU A 149 30.14 -20.06 33.56
N LYS A 150 29.60 -18.91 33.98
CA LYS A 150 30.16 -17.58 34.25
C LYS A 150 31.69 -17.49 34.50
N VAL A 151 32.37 -16.60 33.77
CA VAL A 151 33.44 -15.73 34.31
C VAL A 151 33.31 -14.33 33.70
N GLN A 152 33.48 -13.34 34.56
CA GLN A 152 33.33 -11.90 34.39
C GLN A 152 34.74 -11.31 34.30
N GLU A 153 35.05 -10.50 33.28
CA GLU A 153 36.17 -9.55 33.36
C GLU A 153 35.90 -8.31 32.50
N SER A 154 35.94 -7.16 33.16
CA SER A 154 35.80 -5.82 32.61
C SER A 154 37.13 -5.33 32.04
N SER A 155 37.11 -4.55 30.96
CA SER A 155 38.10 -3.48 30.75
C SER A 155 37.56 -2.46 29.74
N SER A 156 37.41 -1.24 30.26
CA SER A 156 37.10 -0.01 29.55
C SER A 156 38.35 0.49 28.82
N ILE A 157 38.24 0.87 27.54
CA ILE A 157 39.17 1.80 26.90
C ILE A 157 38.35 2.77 26.03
N GLU A 158 38.33 4.02 26.49
CA GLU A 158 37.98 5.23 25.77
C GLU A 158 38.98 5.48 24.64
N GLU A 159 38.51 5.65 23.40
CA GLU A 159 39.19 6.45 22.38
C GLU A 159 38.15 7.21 21.54
N THR A 160 38.34 8.53 21.44
CA THR A 160 37.73 9.43 20.46
C THR A 160 38.87 10.19 19.77
N PRO A 161 38.65 10.90 18.64
CA PRO A 161 37.78 10.64 17.50
C PRO A 161 38.56 10.70 16.16
N LYS A 162 38.06 10.10 15.08
CA LYS A 162 38.51 10.44 13.72
C LYS A 162 37.34 10.53 12.74
N VAL A 163 37.32 11.68 12.06
CA VAL A 163 36.27 12.30 11.25
C VAL A 163 36.21 11.71 9.83
N GLU A 164 35.05 11.94 9.19
CA GLU A 164 34.71 11.79 7.76
C GLU A 164 34.26 10.41 7.27
N ALA A 165 33.01 10.07 7.62
CA ALA A 165 32.12 9.40 6.67
C ALA A 165 31.17 10.46 6.11
N ASN A 166 31.08 10.56 4.79
CA ASN A 166 30.06 11.31 4.08
C ASN A 166 28.70 10.72 4.45
N SER A 167 28.13 11.17 5.57
CA SER A 167 26.88 10.66 6.10
C SER A 167 25.75 11.22 5.24
N GLU A 168 25.16 10.37 4.40
CA GLU A 168 23.77 10.56 4.05
C GLU A 168 22.99 10.87 5.35
N PRO A 169 22.06 11.85 5.33
CA PRO A 169 21.33 12.22 6.54
C PRO A 169 20.76 10.93 7.14
N ASN A 170 21.09 10.65 8.42
CA ASN A 170 20.59 9.47 9.11
C ASN A 170 19.07 9.54 9.15
N ILE A 171 18.40 8.93 8.17
CA ILE A 171 16.96 9.06 7.99
C ILE A 171 16.29 8.33 9.17
N PRO A 172 15.55 9.05 10.04
CA PRO A 172 14.93 8.44 11.21
C PRO A 172 13.91 7.36 10.86
N TRP A 173 13.27 7.47 9.69
CA TRP A 173 12.24 6.55 9.22
C TRP A 173 12.53 6.00 7.82
N ASN A 174 12.34 4.69 7.62
CA ASN A 174 12.53 4.03 6.34
C ASN A 174 11.56 2.84 6.19
N GLN A 175 11.66 2.15 5.05
CA GLN A 175 10.76 1.05 4.71
C GLN A 175 10.95 -0.20 5.60
N GLU A 176 12.17 -0.47 6.06
CA GLU A 176 12.47 -1.59 6.96
C GLU A 176 11.77 -1.38 8.30
N LYS A 177 11.95 -0.20 8.90
CA LYS A 177 11.28 0.23 10.15
C LYS A 177 9.76 0.22 10.02
N ARG A 178 9.22 0.60 8.86
CA ARG A 178 7.79 0.48 8.58
C ARG A 178 7.32 -0.98 8.66
N THR A 179 8.08 -1.90 8.08
CA THR A 179 7.76 -3.33 8.11
C THR A 179 7.78 -3.87 9.54
N GLU A 180 8.79 -3.50 10.34
CA GLU A 180 8.86 -3.84 11.75
C GLU A 180 7.68 -3.28 12.54
N LEU A 181 7.28 -2.03 12.29
CA LEU A 181 6.13 -1.41 12.95
C LEU A 181 4.82 -2.12 12.62
N VAL A 182 4.62 -2.55 11.36
CA VAL A 182 3.45 -3.35 10.98
C VAL A 182 3.40 -4.65 11.77
N GLN A 183 4.52 -5.36 11.89
CA GLN A 183 4.60 -6.61 12.64
C GLN A 183 4.38 -6.38 14.14
N PHE A 184 5.01 -5.35 14.69
CA PHE A 184 4.85 -4.95 16.08
C PHE A 184 3.39 -4.63 16.41
N MET A 185 2.72 -3.82 15.59
CA MET A 185 1.32 -3.44 15.83
C MET A 185 0.35 -4.61 15.72
N ALA A 186 0.62 -5.56 14.83
CA ALA A 186 -0.16 -6.79 14.76
C ALA A 186 -0.03 -7.63 16.05
N GLY A 187 1.20 -7.83 16.54
CA GLY A 187 1.46 -8.57 17.76
C GLY A 187 0.96 -7.86 19.02
N TRP A 188 1.18 -6.55 19.12
CA TRP A 188 0.71 -5.73 20.23
C TRP A 188 -0.82 -5.69 20.29
N GLY A 189 -1.49 -5.44 19.15
CA GLY A 189 -2.95 -5.47 19.07
C GLY A 189 -3.50 -6.79 19.58
N GLN A 190 -2.92 -7.92 19.15
CA GLN A 190 -3.32 -9.24 19.63
C GLN A 190 -3.17 -9.39 21.15
N SER A 191 -2.07 -8.93 21.74
CA SER A 191 -1.87 -9.01 23.20
C SER A 191 -2.93 -8.25 24.01
N MET A 192 -3.54 -7.25 23.38
CA MET A 192 -4.61 -6.41 23.94
C MET A 192 -6.02 -6.89 23.55
N ASP A 193 -6.16 -8.00 22.82
CA ASP A 193 -7.41 -8.45 22.19
C ASP A 193 -8.05 -7.37 21.29
N GLN A 194 -7.20 -6.66 20.56
CA GLN A 194 -7.55 -5.54 19.70
C GLN A 194 -6.99 -5.74 18.28
N SER A 195 -7.61 -5.11 17.29
CA SER A 195 -7.14 -5.12 15.91
C SER A 195 -6.94 -3.69 15.44
N TYR A 196 -5.85 -3.44 14.73
CA TYR A 196 -5.50 -2.13 14.21
C TYR A 196 -5.24 -2.18 12.71
N ILE A 197 -5.71 -1.16 12.00
CA ILE A 197 -5.45 -0.93 10.59
C ILE A 197 -4.48 0.25 10.48
N GLU A 198 -3.43 0.09 9.68
CA GLU A 198 -2.51 1.19 9.34
C GLU A 198 -3.17 2.13 8.32
N TYR A 199 -2.96 3.44 8.43
CA TYR A 199 -3.43 4.46 7.48
C TYR A 199 -2.30 5.39 7.05
N SER A 200 -2.41 5.92 5.83
CA SER A 200 -1.40 6.75 5.16
C SER A 200 -2.06 7.75 4.19
N PRO A 201 -1.32 8.66 3.53
CA PRO A 201 -1.89 9.57 2.54
C PRO A 201 -2.62 8.84 1.40
N ASN A 202 -2.18 7.62 1.08
CA ASN A 202 -2.79 6.77 0.07
C ASN A 202 -4.03 6.01 0.61
N MET A 203 -4.16 5.86 1.93
CA MET A 203 -5.28 5.19 2.59
C MET A 203 -5.72 5.91 3.86
N GLN A 204 -6.79 6.70 3.76
CA GLN A 204 -7.24 7.55 4.85
C GLN A 204 -8.24 6.86 5.77
N VAL A 205 -8.23 7.28 7.04
CA VAL A 205 -9.25 6.91 8.04
C VAL A 205 -10.20 8.08 8.26
N ASN A 206 -11.51 7.82 8.23
CA ASN A 206 -12.55 8.81 8.53
C ASN A 206 -12.89 8.80 10.03
N TRP A 207 -12.06 9.44 10.83
CA TRP A 207 -12.20 9.54 12.29
C TRP A 207 -13.33 10.50 12.65
N TYR A 208 -14.55 9.96 12.82
CA TYR A 208 -15.75 10.72 13.21
C TYR A 208 -16.01 11.98 12.36
N GLY A 209 -15.82 11.89 11.04
CA GLY A 209 -16.00 12.99 10.09
C GLY A 209 -14.70 13.72 9.72
N ILE A 210 -13.57 13.39 10.36
CA ILE A 210 -12.26 13.97 10.09
C ILE A 210 -11.38 12.94 9.39
N ASN A 211 -10.89 13.28 8.20
CA ASN A 211 -10.03 12.37 7.44
C ASN A 211 -8.56 12.55 7.82
N PHE A 212 -7.92 11.47 8.29
CA PHE A 212 -6.48 11.42 8.53
C PHE A 212 -5.78 10.64 7.41
N PRO A 213 -4.58 11.05 6.97
CA PRO A 213 -3.80 12.22 7.44
C PRO A 213 -4.20 13.57 6.81
N SER A 214 -5.17 13.66 5.89
CA SER A 214 -5.42 14.92 5.14
C SER A 214 -5.74 16.13 6.03
N THR A 215 -6.33 15.91 7.21
CA THR A 215 -6.61 16.98 8.18
C THR A 215 -5.36 17.71 8.68
N PHE A 216 -4.15 17.15 8.56
CA PHE A 216 -2.93 17.84 8.98
C PHE A 216 -2.74 19.18 8.26
N ALA A 217 -3.22 19.32 7.02
CA ALA A 217 -3.20 20.58 6.27
C ALA A 217 -4.04 21.70 6.93
N ASN A 218 -4.99 21.35 7.82
CA ASN A 218 -5.85 22.31 8.50
C ASN A 218 -5.20 22.94 9.73
N ASN A 219 -4.02 22.47 10.16
CA ASN A 219 -3.32 22.94 11.37
C ASN A 219 -4.21 22.94 12.63
N ASN A 220 -5.10 21.96 12.74
CA ASN A 220 -6.09 21.85 13.80
C ASN A 220 -5.76 20.76 14.83
N ILE A 221 -4.49 20.36 14.94
CA ILE A 221 -4.04 19.36 15.90
C ILE A 221 -3.52 20.04 17.16
N ALA A 222 -3.94 19.53 18.31
CA ALA A 222 -3.37 19.88 19.61
C ALA A 222 -2.75 18.66 20.25
N VAL A 223 -1.54 18.80 20.78
CA VAL A 223 -0.82 17.76 21.53
C VAL A 223 -0.64 18.22 22.96
N ASN A 224 -1.05 17.40 23.93
CA ASN A 224 -0.97 17.70 25.36
C ASN A 224 -1.58 19.08 25.73
N GLY A 225 -2.71 19.41 25.09
CA GLY A 225 -3.47 20.64 25.34
C GLY A 225 -2.99 21.90 24.59
N SER A 226 -1.89 21.83 23.84
CA SER A 226 -1.39 22.96 23.05
C SER A 226 -1.41 22.66 21.56
N ARG A 227 -1.68 23.68 20.72
CA ARG A 227 -1.58 23.51 19.25
C ARG A 227 -0.17 23.08 18.87
N ALA A 228 -0.08 22.11 17.97
CA ALA A 228 1.19 21.55 17.53
C ALA A 228 1.24 21.51 16.00
N ALA A 229 2.44 21.74 15.44
CA ALA A 229 2.69 21.48 14.04
C ALA A 229 2.81 19.97 13.83
N VAL A 230 1.98 19.42 12.95
CA VAL A 230 1.93 17.99 12.63
C VAL A 230 1.86 17.84 11.13
N GLN A 231 2.60 16.88 10.57
CA GLN A 231 2.55 16.58 9.15
C GLN A 231 2.78 15.09 8.91
N TRP A 232 2.37 14.61 7.75
CA TRP A 232 2.88 13.33 7.25
C TRP A 232 4.34 13.46 6.81
N SER A 233 5.17 12.46 7.08
CA SER A 233 6.55 12.41 6.63
C SER A 233 6.98 10.98 6.35
N ASP A 234 7.57 10.76 5.17
CA ASP A 234 8.15 9.45 4.83
C ASP A 234 9.56 9.27 5.42
N SER A 235 10.18 10.35 5.92
CA SER A 235 11.56 10.37 6.41
C SER A 235 11.70 10.67 7.90
N GLY A 236 10.77 11.42 8.50
CA GLY A 236 10.85 11.81 9.90
C GLY A 236 11.82 12.96 10.21
N LEU A 237 12.26 13.71 9.18
CA LEU A 237 13.40 14.64 9.29
C LEU A 237 13.06 16.11 9.60
N THR A 238 11.78 16.52 9.63
CA THR A 238 11.48 17.95 9.78
C THR A 238 11.52 18.39 11.24
N ASP A 239 12.37 19.37 11.53
CA ASP A 239 12.51 19.92 12.88
C ASP A 239 11.26 20.68 13.35
N ASN A 240 11.00 20.63 14.65
CA ASN A 240 9.92 21.32 15.37
C ASN A 240 8.51 21.00 14.84
N VAL A 241 8.35 19.85 14.19
CA VAL A 241 7.09 19.31 13.70
C VAL A 241 6.98 17.85 14.13
N TYR A 242 5.80 17.42 14.56
CA TYR A 242 5.53 16.00 14.75
C TYR A 242 5.42 15.35 13.37
N ASN A 243 6.49 14.68 12.95
CA ASN A 243 6.53 13.95 11.69
C ASN A 243 5.78 12.63 11.86
N VAL A 244 4.54 12.57 11.42
CA VAL A 244 3.72 11.35 11.44
C VAL A 244 4.23 10.41 10.36
N VAL A 245 4.73 9.26 10.78
CA VAL A 245 5.31 8.24 9.90
C VAL A 245 4.39 7.03 9.70
N ALA A 246 3.42 6.85 10.60
CA ALA A 246 2.34 5.89 10.47
C ALA A 246 1.13 6.29 11.33
N ILE A 247 -0.07 5.86 10.93
CA ILE A 247 -1.31 6.04 11.69
C ILE A 247 -1.91 4.65 11.89
N TYR A 248 -2.37 4.34 13.10
CA TYR A 248 -3.10 3.10 13.35
C TYR A 248 -4.42 3.38 14.05
N SER A 249 -5.49 2.72 13.62
CA SER A 249 -6.78 2.79 14.30
C SER A 249 -7.51 1.45 14.30
N ASP A 250 -8.22 1.20 15.39
CA ASP A 250 -9.18 0.10 15.51
C ASP A 250 -10.55 0.44 14.91
N MET A 251 -10.74 1.69 14.46
CA MET A 251 -11.94 2.09 13.75
C MET A 251 -12.05 1.38 12.40
N GLY A 252 -13.21 0.76 12.13
CA GLY A 252 -13.41 -0.06 10.94
C GLY A 252 -12.99 -1.53 11.09
N THR A 253 -12.56 -1.94 12.29
CA THR A 253 -12.32 -3.35 12.61
C THR A 253 -13.56 -4.04 13.20
N THR A 254 -13.58 -5.37 13.14
CA THR A 254 -14.65 -6.20 13.73
C THR A 254 -14.57 -6.09 15.25
N GLY A 255 -15.51 -5.35 15.87
CA GLY A 255 -15.51 -5.06 17.31
C GLY A 255 -15.37 -3.57 17.64
N ALA A 256 -15.26 -2.69 16.64
CA ALA A 256 -15.21 -1.24 16.85
C ALA A 256 -16.41 -0.76 17.68
N THR A 257 -16.13 -0.08 18.79
CA THR A 257 -17.13 0.50 19.70
C THR A 257 -17.06 2.04 19.65
N MET A 258 -17.78 2.74 20.53
CA MET A 258 -17.66 4.20 20.65
C MET A 258 -16.32 4.65 21.27
N ASN A 259 -15.48 3.71 21.72
CA ASN A 259 -14.19 3.94 22.37
C ASN A 259 -13.02 3.51 21.48
N ASN A 260 -13.09 3.84 20.19
CA ASN A 260 -11.98 3.58 19.27
C ASN A 260 -10.74 4.38 19.69
N HIS A 261 -9.59 3.96 19.20
CA HIS A 261 -8.30 4.61 19.37
C HIS A 261 -7.72 4.97 18.00
N LEU A 262 -7.12 6.16 17.92
CA LEU A 262 -6.33 6.56 16.77
C LEU A 262 -4.94 6.96 17.26
N TYR A 263 -3.94 6.17 16.87
CA TYR A 263 -2.54 6.38 17.19
C TYR A 263 -1.83 7.07 16.04
N LEU A 264 -1.00 8.08 16.37
CA LEU A 264 -0.01 8.64 15.45
C LEU A 264 1.38 8.23 15.95
N PHE A 265 2.11 7.50 15.11
CA PHE A 265 3.53 7.21 15.33
C PHE A 265 4.31 8.38 14.75
N THR A 266 5.01 9.12 15.60
CA THR A 266 5.62 10.39 15.22
C THR A 266 7.09 10.47 15.59
N ILE A 267 7.86 11.20 14.78
CA ILE A 267 9.25 11.56 15.10
C ILE A 267 9.29 13.07 15.28
N PHE A 268 9.65 13.53 16.48
CA PHE A 268 9.74 14.94 16.83
C PHE A 268 11.17 15.25 17.26
N ASN A 269 11.91 16.05 16.47
CA ASN A 269 13.32 16.35 16.71
C ASN A 269 14.17 15.08 16.93
N GLY A 270 13.96 14.08 16.08
CA GLY A 270 14.63 12.77 16.16
C GLY A 270 14.14 11.85 17.28
N GLN A 271 13.21 12.29 18.14
CA GLN A 271 12.65 11.47 19.22
C GLN A 271 11.38 10.74 18.76
N PRO A 272 11.29 9.42 18.93
CA PRO A 272 10.06 8.67 18.68
C PRO A 272 9.02 9.00 19.76
N ILE A 273 7.84 9.45 19.34
CA ILE A 273 6.70 9.78 20.20
C ILE A 273 5.45 9.14 19.61
N VAL A 274 4.75 8.34 20.42
CA VAL A 274 3.44 7.80 20.04
C VAL A 274 2.35 8.67 20.67
N LEU A 275 1.50 9.24 19.82
CA LEU A 275 0.35 10.04 20.21
C LEU A 275 -0.92 9.20 20.11
N ILE A 276 -1.90 9.48 20.95
CA ILE A 276 -3.21 8.84 20.94
C ILE A 276 -4.33 9.88 21.00
N THR A 277 -5.41 9.63 20.28
CA THR A 277 -6.70 10.27 20.54
C THR A 277 -7.80 9.21 20.65
N GLN A 278 -8.74 9.49 21.54
CA GLN A 278 -10.02 8.78 21.68
C GLN A 278 -11.19 9.78 21.55
N GLN A 279 -10.91 11.00 21.05
CA GLN A 279 -11.91 12.04 20.89
C GLN A 279 -12.94 11.59 19.86
N ASN A 280 -14.20 11.47 20.28
CA ASN A 280 -15.33 11.06 19.45
C ASN A 280 -16.38 12.16 19.25
N GLN A 281 -16.14 13.37 19.76
CA GLN A 281 -16.98 14.55 19.61
C GLN A 281 -16.16 15.77 19.16
N GLY A 282 -16.81 16.69 18.45
CA GLY A 282 -16.22 17.99 18.12
C GLY A 282 -16.09 18.91 19.34
N ASN A 283 -15.41 20.03 19.17
CA ASN A 283 -15.30 21.11 20.16
C ASN A 283 -15.43 22.48 19.49
N ALA A 284 -15.58 23.54 20.29
CA ALA A 284 -15.78 24.90 19.80
C ALA A 284 -14.57 25.43 19.02
N GLU A 285 -13.36 24.94 19.34
CA GLU A 285 -12.11 25.33 18.70
C GLU A 285 -11.83 24.58 17.39
N ASN A 286 -12.67 23.61 17.02
CA ASN A 286 -12.49 22.68 15.90
C ASN A 286 -11.13 21.95 15.90
N LEU A 287 -10.59 21.68 17.10
CA LEU A 287 -9.32 20.99 17.30
C LEU A 287 -9.51 19.48 17.42
N VAL A 288 -8.50 18.72 17.02
CA VAL A 288 -8.36 17.31 17.42
C VAL A 288 -7.27 17.22 18.48
N TYR A 289 -7.66 16.80 19.68
CA TYR A 289 -6.78 16.67 20.82
C TYR A 289 -6.13 15.29 20.84
N PHE A 290 -4.81 15.29 20.85
CA PHE A 290 -3.94 14.16 21.09
C PHE A 290 -3.19 14.33 22.40
N THR A 291 -2.87 13.21 23.02
CA THR A 291 -1.90 13.15 24.12
C THR A 291 -0.82 12.14 23.79
N THR A 292 0.34 12.25 24.44
CA THR A 292 1.32 11.16 24.40
C THR A 292 0.72 9.91 25.04
N THR A 293 0.85 8.75 24.40
CA THR A 293 0.33 7.51 24.95
C THR A 293 1.04 7.14 26.25
N GLN A 294 0.29 6.62 27.21
CA GLN A 294 0.84 6.05 28.44
C GLN A 294 1.16 4.56 28.30
N ASN A 295 0.87 3.95 27.14
CA ASN A 295 1.17 2.55 26.90
C ASN A 295 2.69 2.34 26.74
N ALA A 296 3.30 1.67 27.73
CA ALA A 296 4.74 1.46 27.78
C ALA A 296 5.25 0.58 26.64
N ASP A 297 4.46 -0.38 26.17
CA ASP A 297 4.84 -1.29 25.08
C ASP A 297 4.91 -0.53 23.76
N LEU A 298 3.91 0.31 23.45
CA LEU A 298 3.92 1.17 22.27
C LEU A 298 5.11 2.13 22.29
N ASN A 299 5.37 2.77 23.42
CA ASN A 299 6.48 3.72 23.56
C ASN A 299 7.83 3.00 23.38
N SER A 300 8.02 1.85 24.03
CA SER A 300 9.29 1.12 23.98
C SER A 300 9.51 0.45 22.62
N GLY A 301 8.50 -0.22 22.08
CA GLY A 301 8.57 -0.90 20.80
C GLY A 301 8.83 0.05 19.65
N PHE A 302 8.11 1.19 19.61
CA PHE A 302 8.39 2.20 18.58
C PHE A 302 9.76 2.85 18.74
N ALA A 303 10.21 3.10 19.97
CA ALA A 303 11.54 3.63 20.21
C ALA A 303 12.66 2.67 19.74
N GLN A 304 12.48 1.36 19.95
CA GLN A 304 13.40 0.34 19.44
C GLN A 304 13.44 0.36 17.91
N ILE A 305 12.28 0.34 17.25
CA ILE A 305 12.18 0.35 15.78
C ILE A 305 12.86 1.61 15.19
N VAL A 306 12.64 2.80 15.79
CA VAL A 306 13.29 4.02 15.29
C VAL A 306 14.80 4.02 15.56
N GLY A 307 15.22 3.43 16.68
CA GLY A 307 16.62 3.30 17.11
C GLY A 307 17.48 2.36 16.25
N GLY A 308 16.85 1.37 15.60
CA GLY A 308 17.51 0.35 14.79
C GLY A 308 17.82 -0.94 15.56
#